data_AF-A0A7S4BZ23-F1
#
_entry.id   AF-A0A7S4BZ23-F1
#
_cell.length_a   1.000
_cell.length_b   1.000
_cell.length_c   1.000
_cell.angle_alpha   90.00
_cell.angle_beta   90.00
_cell.angle_gamma   90.00
#
_symmetry.space_group_name_H-M   'P 1'
#
loop_
_entity.id
_entity.type
_entity.pdbx_description
1 polymer ?
#
loop_
_entity_poly.entity_id
_entity_poly.type
_entity_poly.pdbx_seq_one_letter_code
_entity_poly.pdbx_strand_id
1 'polypeptide(L)'
;MAWAFATVCHSSPALFEAMSRASAARIGHFSRQNLANTAWAFATVGHASSALFEAMSRASAARIGQFSPQNLANTAWAFATVGHASSALFEAMSRASAA
;
A
#
# COMPACT_ATOMS: atom_id res chain seq x y z
N MET A 1 -13.34 6.66 -4.26
CA MET A 1 -14.16 5.62 -3.60
C MET A 1 -13.47 4.90 -2.42
N ALA A 2 -12.28 5.32 -1.97
CA ALA A 2 -11.59 4.69 -0.82
C ALA A 2 -11.91 5.35 0.55
N TRP A 3 -12.60 6.49 0.56
CA TRP A 3 -12.85 7.28 1.78
C TRP A 3 -13.99 6.76 2.67
N ALA A 4 -14.88 5.91 2.15
CA ALA A 4 -16.06 5.47 2.91
C ALA A 4 -15.82 4.21 3.77
N PHE A 5 -14.71 3.48 3.58
CA PHE A 5 -14.47 2.20 4.26
C PHE A 5 -13.68 2.32 5.56
N ALA A 6 -12.97 3.43 5.79
CA ALA A 6 -12.21 3.64 7.02
C ALA A 6 -13.11 3.89 8.26
N THR A 7 -14.38 4.24 8.06
CA THR A 7 -15.29 4.64 9.15
C THR A 7 -16.23 3.53 9.63
N VAL A 8 -16.36 2.42 8.90
CA VAL A 8 -17.26 1.32 9.28
C VAL A 8 -16.45 0.24 10.00
N CYS A 9 -16.44 0.36 11.32
CA CYS A 9 -15.87 -0.60 12.27
C CYS A 9 -16.74 -1.89 12.34
N HIS A 10 -16.83 -2.61 11.21
CA HIS A 10 -17.39 -3.96 11.11
C HIS A 10 -16.47 -4.78 10.22
N SER A 11 -15.22 -4.95 10.67
CA SER A 11 -14.21 -5.71 9.94
C SER A 11 -14.57 -7.18 9.93
N SER A 12 -15.27 -7.63 8.89
CA SER A 12 -15.30 -9.06 8.55
C SER A 12 -13.94 -9.42 7.95
N PRO A 13 -13.12 -10.26 8.60
CA PRO A 13 -11.80 -10.62 8.07
C PRO A 13 -11.88 -11.25 6.67
N ALA A 14 -12.98 -11.95 6.38
CA ALA A 14 -13.23 -12.54 5.06
C ALA A 14 -13.39 -11.50 3.94
N LEU A 15 -13.99 -10.34 4.23
CA LEU A 15 -14.12 -9.25 3.27
C LEU A 15 -12.75 -8.64 2.96
N PHE A 16 -11.92 -8.40 3.98
CA PHE A 16 -10.57 -7.88 3.81
C PHE A 16 -9.66 -8.85 3.06
N GLU A 17 -9.78 -10.15 3.30
CA GLU A 17 -9.09 -11.19 2.52
C GLU A 17 -9.55 -11.22 1.06
N ALA A 18 -10.85 -11.10 0.79
CA ALA A 18 -11.36 -11.02 -0.57
C ALA A 18 -10.87 -9.75 -1.29
N MET A 19 -10.92 -8.60 -0.61
CA MET A 19 -10.39 -7.33 -1.12
C MET A 19 -8.88 -7.39 -1.35
N SER A 20 -8.13 -8.06 -0.47
CA SER A 20 -6.69 -8.24 -0.59
C SER A 20 -6.35 -9.01 -1.87
N ARG A 21 -7.00 -10.16 -2.09
CA ARG A 21 -6.81 -10.96 -3.30
C ARG A 21 -7.21 -10.22 -4.57
N ALA A 22 -8.36 -9.53 -4.55
CA ALA A 22 -8.82 -8.74 -5.68
C ALA A 22 -7.88 -7.56 -6.00
N SER A 23 -7.35 -6.90 -4.96
CA SER A 23 -6.41 -5.79 -5.10
C SER A 23 -5.05 -6.27 -5.61
N ALA A 24 -4.54 -7.40 -5.11
CA ALA A 24 -3.31 -8.01 -5.59
C ALA A 24 -3.39 -8.38 -7.08
N ALA A 25 -4.52 -8.95 -7.53
CA ALA A 25 -4.75 -9.28 -8.93
C ALA A 25 -4.82 -8.04 -9.85
N ARG A 26 -5.22 -6.87 -9.33
CA ARG A 26 -5.41 -5.64 -10.10
C ARG A 26 -4.33 -4.58 -9.86
N ILE A 27 -3.31 -4.90 -9.07
CA ILE A 27 -2.28 -3.95 -8.60
C ILE A 27 -1.58 -3.23 -9.76
N GLY A 28 -1.41 -3.92 -10.90
CA GLY A 28 -0.79 -3.38 -12.11
C GLY A 28 -1.55 -2.18 -12.68
N HIS A 29 -2.87 -2.12 -12.50
CA HIS A 29 -3.75 -1.05 -12.98
C HIS A 29 -3.94 0.08 -11.97
N PHE A 30 -3.40 -0.04 -10.75
CA PHE A 30 -3.60 0.99 -9.74
C PHE A 30 -2.77 2.24 -10.07
N SER A 31 -3.39 3.41 -9.91
CA SER A 31 -2.66 4.66 -9.85
C SER A 31 -1.78 4.70 -8.59
N ARG A 32 -0.78 5.59 -8.59
CA ARG A 32 0.12 5.80 -7.44
C ARG A 32 -0.65 6.17 -6.17
N GLN A 33 -1.66 7.02 -6.31
CA GLN A 33 -2.55 7.38 -5.22
C GLN A 33 -3.39 6.19 -4.74
N ASN A 34 -3.87 5.34 -5.66
CA ASN A 34 -4.60 4.12 -5.28
C ASN A 34 -3.69 3.12 -4.55
N LEU A 35 -2.43 2.98 -4.96
CA LEU A 35 -1.44 2.17 -4.24
C LEU A 35 -1.23 2.68 -2.81
N ALA A 36 -0.94 3.98 -2.65
CA ALA A 36 -0.74 4.61 -1.34
C ALA A 36 -1.99 4.51 -0.45
N ASN A 37 -3.17 4.79 -0.99
CA ASN A 37 -4.44 4.71 -0.26
C ASN A 37 -4.78 3.27 0.15
N THR A 38 -4.47 2.29 -0.70
CA THR A 38 -4.70 0.87 -0.38
C THR A 38 -3.75 0.42 0.72
N ALA A 39 -2.46 0.72 0.61
CA ALA A 39 -1.49 0.42 1.66
C ALA A 39 -1.91 1.03 3.00
N TRP A 40 -2.28 2.32 2.99
CA TRP A 40 -2.75 3.02 4.18
C TRP A 40 -4.01 2.37 4.78
N ALA A 41 -5.04 2.08 3.98
CA ALA A 41 -6.27 1.47 4.46
C ALA A 41 -6.03 0.10 5.12
N PHE A 42 -5.19 -0.75 4.51
CA PHE A 42 -4.83 -2.06 5.07
C PHE A 42 -4.00 -1.92 6.36
N ALA A 43 -3.12 -0.93 6.43
CA ALA A 43 -2.36 -0.63 7.63
C ALA A 43 -3.24 -0.13 8.78
N THR A 44 -4.20 0.75 8.50
CA THR A 44 -5.13 1.29 9.50
C THR A 44 -6.00 0.21 10.14
N VAL A 45 -6.41 -0.80 9.39
CA VAL A 45 -7.20 -1.93 9.92
C VAL A 45 -6.35 -3.04 10.53
N GLY A 46 -5.02 -2.91 10.52
CA GLY A 46 -4.08 -3.91 11.04
C GLY A 46 -4.02 -5.21 10.24
N HIS A 47 -4.55 -5.23 9.01
CA HIS A 47 -4.58 -6.44 8.18
C HIS A 47 -3.38 -6.49 7.24
N ALA A 48 -2.33 -7.18 7.67
CA ALA A 48 -1.11 -7.35 6.91
C ALA A 48 -1.18 -8.59 5.99
N SER A 49 -1.77 -8.45 4.80
CA SER A 49 -1.64 -9.51 3.78
C SER A 49 -0.27 -9.42 3.11
N SER A 50 0.63 -10.35 3.44
CA SER A 50 1.99 -10.39 2.90
C SER A 50 2.01 -10.37 1.37
N ALA A 51 1.12 -11.14 0.73
CA ALA A 51 1.04 -11.21 -0.72
C ALA A 51 0.64 -9.85 -1.35
N LEU A 52 -0.29 -9.12 -0.72
CA LEU A 52 -0.69 -7.79 -1.19
C LEU A 52 0.43 -6.77 -1.00
N PHE A 53 1.10 -6.76 0.16
CA PHE A 53 2.19 -5.82 0.44
C PHE A 53 3.42 -6.07 -0.43
N GLU A 54 3.74 -7.32 -0.74
CA GLU A 54 4.77 -7.65 -1.73
C GLU A 54 4.40 -7.15 -3.14
N ALA A 55 3.15 -7.37 -3.56
CA ALA A 55 2.68 -6.90 -4.86
C ALA A 55 2.69 -5.36 -4.94
N MET A 56 2.26 -4.68 -3.88
CA MET A 56 2.36 -3.23 -3.75
C MET A 56 3.82 -2.76 -3.76
N SER A 57 4.72 -3.46 -3.08
CA SER A 57 6.14 -3.11 -3.05
C SER A 57 6.74 -3.13 -4.46
N ARG A 58 6.53 -4.22 -5.21
CA ARG A 58 7.04 -4.35 -6.58
C ARG A 58 6.45 -3.26 -7.49
N ALA A 59 5.14 -3.03 -7.41
CA ALA A 59 4.45 -2.02 -8.22
C ALA A 59 4.90 -0.59 -7.89
N SER A 60 5.09 -0.27 -6.61
CA SER A 60 5.54 1.03 -6.14
C SER A 60 7.02 1.28 -6.49
N ALA A 61 7.90 0.30 -6.27
CA ALA A 61 9.32 0.41 -6.61
C ALA A 61 9.54 0.70 -8.10
N ALA A 62 8.79 0.02 -8.98
CA ALA A 62 8.86 0.23 -10.43
C ALA A 62 8.39 1.64 -10.88
N ARG A 63 7.64 2.35 -10.05
CA ARG A 63 7.00 3.63 -10.38
C ARG A 63 7.38 4.76 -9.41
N ILE A 64 8.40 4.55 -8.58
CA ILE A 64 8.67 5.38 -7.40
C ILE A 64 8.92 6.85 -7.74
N GLY A 65 9.65 7.11 -8.85
CA GLY A 65 9.96 8.46 -9.33
C GLY A 65 8.75 9.24 -9.83
N GLN A 66 7.58 8.60 -9.91
CA GLN A 66 6.32 9.24 -10.28
C GLN A 66 5.45 9.55 -9.06
N PHE A 67 5.81 9.10 -7.85
CA PHE A 67 5.01 9.37 -6.66
C PHE A 67 5.16 10.83 -6.23
N SER A 68 4.09 11.43 -5.71
CA SER A 68 4.19 12.68 -4.97
C SER A 68 4.82 12.42 -3.59
N PRO A 69 5.41 13.44 -2.95
CA PRO A 69 5.96 13.30 -1.59
C PRO A 69 4.94 12.75 -0.58
N GLN A 70 3.68 13.17 -0.67
CA GLN A 70 2.61 12.66 0.18
C GLN A 70 2.33 11.16 -0.07
N ASN A 71 2.31 10.72 -1.32
CA ASN A 71 2.10 9.30 -1.64
C ASN A 71 3.28 8.44 -1.16
N LEU A 72 4.50 8.95 -1.23
CA LEU A 72 5.70 8.28 -0.68
C LEU A 72 5.57 8.15 0.84
N ALA A 73 5.26 9.24 1.55
CA ALA A 73 5.10 9.23 3.00
C ALA A 73 3.99 8.26 3.46
N ASN A 74 2.83 8.28 2.82
CA ASN A 74 1.73 7.36 3.13
C ASN A 74 2.11 5.90 2.90
N THR A 75 2.85 5.61 1.82
CA THR A 75 3.32 4.25 1.52
C THR A 75 4.35 3.79 2.55
N ALA A 76 5.34 4.64 2.87
CA ALA A 76 6.36 4.32 3.87
C ALA A 76 5.76 4.08 5.25
N TRP A 77 4.83 4.94 5.69
CA TRP A 77 4.11 4.78 6.94
C TRP A 77 3.34 3.47 6.98
N ALA A 78 2.56 3.17 5.94
CA ALA A 78 1.77 1.94 5.88
C ALA A 78 2.64 0.67 6.02
N PHE A 79 3.76 0.60 5.28
CA PHE A 79 4.68 -0.53 5.34
C PHE A 79 5.34 -0.68 6.72
N ALA A 80 5.69 0.44 7.37
CA ALA A 80 6.21 0.44 8.73
C ALA A 80 5.16 -0.02 9.76
N THR A 81 3.91 0.46 9.64
CA THR A 81 2.80 0.13 10.55
C THR A 81 2.44 -1.36 10.52
N VAL A 82 2.46 -2.00 9.35
CA VAL A 82 2.19 -3.44 9.25
C VAL A 82 3.42 -4.33 9.52
N GLY A 83 4.58 -3.72 9.82
CA GLY A 83 5.83 -4.45 10.04
C GLY A 83 6.37 -5.17 8.80
N HIS A 84 5.92 -4.80 7.60
CA HIS A 84 6.33 -5.44 6.36
C HIS A 84 7.51 -4.66 5.75
N ALA A 85 8.72 -5.07 6.12
CA ALA A 85 9.93 -4.45 5.59
C ALA A 85 10.17 -4.88 4.14
N SER A 86 10.07 -3.94 3.20
CA SER A 86 10.58 -4.12 1.84
C SER A 86 11.81 -3.26 1.64
N SER A 87 12.99 -3.86 1.80
CA SER A 87 14.29 -3.21 1.57
C SER A 87 14.35 -2.55 0.20
N ALA A 88 13.90 -3.25 -0.85
CA ALA A 88 13.85 -2.72 -2.21
C ALA A 88 12.98 -1.45 -2.33
N LEU A 89 11.84 -1.40 -1.63
CA LEU A 89 10.98 -0.22 -1.63
C LEU A 89 11.61 0.93 -0.85
N PHE A 90 12.17 0.67 0.33
CA PHE A 90 12.81 1.71 1.16
C PHE A 90 14.03 2.31 0.49
N GLU A 91 14.86 1.50 -0.17
CA GLU A 91 15.97 1.99 -0.99
C GLU A 91 15.48 2.83 -2.17
N ALA A 92 14.42 2.38 -2.86
CA ALA A 92 13.84 3.13 -3.96
C ALA A 92 13.28 4.49 -3.49
N MET A 93 12.65 4.53 -2.32
CA MET A 93 12.17 5.77 -1.70
C MET A 93 13.31 6.70 -1.31
N SER A 94 14.38 6.18 -0.69
CA SER A 94 15.56 6.96 -0.31
C SER A 94 16.23 7.62 -1.52
N ARG A 95 16.37 6.88 -2.63
CA ARG A 95 16.88 7.44 -3.89
C ARG A 95 15.96 8.51 -4.47
N ALA A 96 14.64 8.31 -4.41
CA ALA A 96 13.66 9.25 -4.93
C ALA A 96 13.55 10.55 -4.11
N SER A 97 13.85 10.51 -2.81
CA SER A 97 13.85 11.71 -1.95
C SER A 97 15.14 12.53 -2.02
N ALA A 98 16.22 11.95 -2.57
CA ALA A 98 17.52 12.60 -2.70
C ALA A 98 17.76 13.27 -4.06
N ALA A 99 16.79 13.15 -4.99
CA ALA A 99 16.79 13.74 -6.33
C ALA A 99 15.85 14.95 -6.38
#